data_AF-A0A7S1M873-F1
#
_entry.id   AF-A0A7S1M873-F1
#
_cell.length_a   1.000
_cell.length_b   1.000
_cell.length_c   1.000
_cell.angle_alpha   90.00
_cell.angle_beta   90.00
_cell.angle_gamma   90.00
#
_symmetry.space_group_name_H-M   'P 1'
#
loop_
_entity.id
_entity.type
_entity.pdbx_description
1 polymer ?
#
loop_
_entity_poly.entity_id
_entity_poly.type
_entity_poly.pdbx_seq_one_letter_code
_entity_poly.pdbx_strand_id
1 'polypeptide(L)'
;MGCCCSGEAAYGVSLAGCDRVNGVYVQSGSYGGRAMFTHREHGLNLWYNDGEWRIGGTRDYYYVNKSDDDNPPITGWIIADSYCNSDATSPVPNITKKFCKCC
;
A
#
# COMPACT_ATOMS: atom_id res chain seq x y z
N MET A 1 31.01 -15.05 6.73
CA MET A 1 30.22 -13.79 6.63
C MET A 1 28.78 -14.17 6.35
N GLY A 2 27.91 -14.08 7.36
CA GLY A 2 26.50 -14.46 7.25
C GLY A 2 25.68 -13.32 6.64
N CYS A 3 24.84 -13.64 5.67
CA CYS A 3 23.97 -12.71 4.96
C CYS A 3 22.92 -12.12 5.92
N CYS A 4 22.89 -10.80 6.08
CA CYS A 4 21.89 -10.07 6.86
C CYS A 4 20.54 -10.06 6.10
N CYS A 5 19.86 -11.20 6.03
CA CYS A 5 18.50 -11.26 5.48
C CYS A 5 17.49 -10.69 6.49
N SER A 6 17.47 -9.36 6.71
CA SER A 6 16.26 -8.68 7.18
C SER A 6 15.53 -8.15 5.94
N GLY A 7 14.99 -9.06 5.13
CA GLY A 7 14.21 -8.71 3.95
C GLY A 7 12.92 -8.04 4.37
N GLU A 8 12.90 -6.71 4.44
CA GLU A 8 11.69 -5.93 4.69
C GLU A 8 10.60 -6.34 3.69
N ALA A 9 9.39 -6.62 4.19
CA ALA A 9 8.28 -6.96 3.33
C ALA A 9 7.97 -5.77 2.41
N ALA A 10 7.72 -6.05 1.13
CA ALA A 10 7.40 -5.03 0.15
C ALA A 10 6.19 -5.44 -0.69
N TYR A 11 5.51 -4.44 -1.23
CA TYR A 11 4.37 -4.61 -2.13
C TYR A 11 4.59 -3.80 -3.40
N GLY A 12 4.30 -4.41 -4.55
CA GLY A 12 4.18 -3.70 -5.82
C GLY A 12 2.72 -3.33 -6.05
N VAL A 13 2.46 -2.04 -6.24
CA VAL A 13 1.16 -1.50 -6.63
C VAL A 13 1.21 -1.17 -8.11
N SER A 14 0.21 -1.61 -8.86
CA SER A 14 0.14 -1.46 -10.31
C SER A 14 -1.31 -1.25 -10.77
N LEU A 15 -1.49 -0.71 -11.98
CA LEU A 15 -2.80 -0.49 -12.60
C LEU A 15 -3.72 0.49 -11.85
N ALA A 16 -3.19 1.27 -10.91
CA ALA A 16 -3.91 2.43 -10.42
C ALA A 16 -4.06 3.44 -11.57
N GLY A 17 -5.23 4.06 -11.71
CA GLY A 17 -5.47 5.14 -12.66
C GLY A 17 -4.74 6.44 -12.31
N CYS A 18 -4.12 6.49 -11.12
CA CYS A 18 -3.19 7.54 -10.73
C CYS A 18 -1.77 7.00 -10.73
N ASP A 19 -0.93 7.49 -11.64
CA ASP A 19 0.46 7.03 -11.80
C ASP A 19 1.29 7.16 -10.53
N ARG A 20 1.04 8.21 -9.72
CA ARG A 20 1.73 8.45 -8.46
C ARG A 20 1.53 7.34 -7.42
N VAL A 21 0.46 6.55 -7.56
CA VAL A 21 0.16 5.43 -6.67
C VAL A 21 0.86 4.14 -7.10
N ASN A 22 1.22 4.03 -8.38
CA ASN A 22 1.91 2.86 -8.91
C ASN A 22 3.37 2.85 -8.48
N GLY A 23 3.87 1.72 -7.97
CA GLY A 23 5.26 1.60 -7.55
C GLY A 23 5.47 0.61 -6.42
N VAL A 24 6.64 0.71 -5.78
CA VAL A 24 7.05 -0.18 -4.69
C VAL A 24 6.85 0.50 -3.34
N TYR A 25 6.08 -0.16 -2.49
CA TYR A 25 5.87 0.17 -1.09
C TYR A 25 6.71 -0.76 -0.23
N VAL A 26 7.53 -0.19 0.67
CA VAL A 26 8.41 -0.96 1.56
C VAL A 26 7.95 -0.76 2.99
N GLN A 27 7.99 -1.81 3.79
CA GLN A 27 7.62 -1.75 5.19
C GLN A 27 8.43 -0.66 5.90
N SER A 28 7.73 0.29 6.51
CA SER A 28 8.33 1.48 7.15
C SER A 28 7.90 1.65 8.60
N GLY A 29 6.98 0.80 9.09
CA GLY A 29 6.52 0.81 10.47
C GLY A 29 5.25 -0.01 10.68
N SER A 30 4.44 0.42 11.64
CA SER A 30 3.13 -0.16 11.93
C SER A 30 2.10 0.93 12.22
N TYR A 31 0.84 0.65 11.88
CA TYR A 31 -0.31 1.49 12.21
C TYR A 31 -1.56 0.61 12.29
N GLY A 32 -2.50 0.93 13.18
CA GLY A 32 -3.75 0.18 13.32
C GLY A 32 -3.56 -1.30 13.65
N GLY A 33 -2.45 -1.63 14.32
CA GLY A 33 -2.07 -3.00 14.67
C GLY A 33 -1.47 -3.83 13.53
N ARG A 34 -1.27 -3.26 12.34
CA ARG A 34 -0.71 -3.96 11.17
C ARG A 34 0.52 -3.25 10.62
N ALA A 35 1.27 -3.92 9.75
CA ALA A 35 2.41 -3.32 9.08
C ALA A 35 1.98 -2.17 8.16
N MET A 36 2.75 -1.08 8.19
CA MET A 36 2.61 0.06 7.29
C MET A 36 3.76 0.04 6.29
N PHE A 37 3.46 0.42 5.05
CA PHE A 37 4.41 0.45 3.96
C PHE A 37 4.42 1.85 3.32
N THR A 38 5.60 2.37 2.97
CA THR A 38 5.74 3.68 2.33
C THR A 38 6.26 3.53 0.90
N HIS A 39 5.66 4.26 -0.02
CA HIS A 39 6.06 4.37 -1.42
C HIS A 39 7.45 4.98 -1.51
N ARG A 40 8.39 4.28 -2.16
CA ARG A 40 9.81 4.70 -2.22
C ARG A 40 10.03 6.11 -2.76
N GLU A 41 9.25 6.50 -3.77
CA GLU A 41 9.48 7.76 -4.50
C GLU A 41 8.58 8.93 -4.05
N HIS A 42 7.35 8.65 -3.61
CA HIS A 42 6.32 9.67 -3.43
C HIS A 42 5.85 9.85 -1.98
N GLY A 43 6.32 9.01 -1.05
CA GLY A 43 5.99 9.09 0.37
C GLY A 43 4.53 8.75 0.70
N LEU A 44 3.76 8.19 -0.24
CA LEU A 44 2.42 7.69 0.02
C LEU A 44 2.48 6.46 0.91
N ASN A 45 1.51 6.30 1.81
CA ASN A 45 1.45 5.15 2.70
C ASN A 45 0.40 4.15 2.24
N LEU A 46 0.73 2.87 2.38
CA LEU A 46 -0.19 1.74 2.39
C LEU A 46 -0.30 1.28 3.84
N TRP A 47 -1.47 1.51 4.45
CA TRP A 47 -1.65 1.40 5.90
C TRP A 47 -3.06 0.93 6.23
N TYR A 48 -3.21 0.29 7.38
CA TYR A 48 -4.50 -0.16 7.88
C TYR A 48 -5.02 0.79 8.95
N ASN A 49 -6.30 1.13 8.89
CA ASN A 49 -6.98 1.85 9.94
C ASN A 49 -8.47 1.48 9.97
N ASP A 50 -8.98 1.16 11.16
CA ASP A 50 -10.43 1.01 11.43
C ASP A 50 -11.19 0.10 10.44
N GLY A 51 -10.67 -1.11 10.19
CA GLY A 51 -11.31 -2.10 9.30
C GLY A 51 -10.95 -1.95 7.82
N GLU A 52 -10.06 -1.02 7.48
CA GLU A 52 -9.75 -0.68 6.09
C GLU A 52 -8.26 -0.56 5.83
N TRP A 53 -7.83 -1.16 4.72
CA TRP A 53 -6.57 -0.84 4.09
C TRP A 53 -6.72 0.40 3.20
N ARG A 54 -5.72 1.30 3.25
CA ARG A 54 -5.75 2.60 2.57
C ARG A 54 -4.45 2.86 1.86
N ILE A 55 -4.52 3.48 0.68
CA ILE A 55 -3.37 4.05 -0.03
C ILE A 55 -3.55 5.56 -0.10
N GLY A 56 -2.59 6.31 0.46
CA GLY A 56 -2.62 7.77 0.42
C GLY A 56 -1.84 8.45 1.53
N GLY A 57 -2.16 9.71 1.78
CA GLY A 57 -1.65 10.51 2.88
C GLY A 57 -2.67 10.74 3.99
N THR A 58 -2.35 11.61 4.94
CA THR A 58 -3.28 12.02 6.00
C THR A 58 -4.46 12.80 5.41
N ARG A 59 -5.67 12.25 5.51
CA ARG A 59 -6.90 12.84 4.92
C ARG A 59 -6.78 13.11 3.41
N ASP A 60 -6.05 12.25 2.71
CA ASP A 60 -5.81 12.36 1.27
C ASP A 60 -5.69 10.95 0.66
N TYR A 61 -6.82 10.27 0.53
CA TYR A 61 -6.89 8.84 0.22
C TYR A 61 -7.17 8.63 -1.26
N TYR A 62 -6.39 7.77 -1.91
CA TYR A 62 -6.59 7.42 -3.31
C TYR A 62 -7.48 6.19 -3.43
N TYR A 63 -7.11 5.11 -2.76
CA TYR A 63 -7.82 3.84 -2.81
C TYR A 63 -7.98 3.25 -1.42
N VAL A 64 -9.10 2.57 -1.20
CA VAL A 64 -9.41 1.85 0.04
C VAL A 64 -9.88 0.43 -0.24
N ASN A 65 -9.73 -0.43 0.74
CA ASN A 65 -10.23 -1.80 0.71
C ASN A 65 -10.69 -2.22 2.11
N LYS A 66 -11.97 -2.58 2.22
CA LYS A 66 -12.58 -3.06 3.47
C LYS A 66 -12.18 -4.51 3.70
N SER A 67 -11.13 -4.70 4.50
CA SER A 67 -10.63 -6.01 4.89
C SER A 67 -9.89 -5.90 6.21
N ASP A 68 -10.20 -6.83 7.12
CA ASP A 68 -9.50 -7.02 8.39
C ASP A 68 -8.29 -7.96 8.27
N ASP A 69 -7.83 -8.29 7.05
CA ASP A 69 -6.66 -9.14 6.88
C ASP A 69 -5.39 -8.50 7.46
N ASP A 70 -4.48 -9.31 7.99
CA ASP A 70 -3.18 -8.85 8.51
C ASP A 70 -2.26 -8.27 7.43
N ASN A 71 -2.59 -8.49 6.15
CA ASN A 71 -1.83 -8.03 5.00
C ASN A 71 -2.73 -7.22 4.04
N PRO A 72 -2.16 -6.26 3.29
CA PRO A 72 -2.87 -5.57 2.23
C PRO A 72 -3.54 -6.56 1.24
N PRO A 73 -4.84 -6.39 0.96
CA PRO A 73 -5.53 -7.19 -0.04
C PRO A 73 -4.89 -7.03 -1.43
N ILE A 74 -4.75 -8.13 -2.16
CA ILE A 74 -4.17 -8.12 -3.51
C ILE A 74 -5.10 -7.50 -4.56
N THR A 75 -6.42 -7.54 -4.31
CA THR A 75 -7.51 -7.12 -5.20
C THR A 75 -8.69 -6.60 -4.38
N GLY A 76 -9.71 -6.05 -5.04
CA GLY A 76 -10.95 -5.58 -4.39
C GLY A 76 -10.88 -4.13 -3.91
N TRP A 77 -9.86 -3.40 -4.34
CA TRP A 77 -9.71 -1.98 -4.06
C TRP A 77 -10.80 -1.16 -4.75
N ILE A 78 -11.21 -0.08 -4.11
CA ILE A 78 -12.12 0.93 -4.67
C ILE A 78 -11.48 2.31 -4.53
N ILE A 79 -11.94 3.27 -5.33
CA ILE A 79 -11.61 4.68 -5.12
C ILE A 79 -12.18 5.09 -3.75
N ALA A 80 -11.41 5.85 -2.97
CA ALA A 80 -11.85 6.32 -1.67
C ALA A 80 -13.14 7.14 -1.76
N ASP A 81 -14.08 6.93 -0.84
CA ASP A 81 -15.34 7.67 -0.73
C ASP A 81 -15.22 8.88 0.22
N SER A 82 -14.36 8.76 1.23
CA SER A 82 -14.07 9.76 2.25
C SER A 82 -12.64 10.26 2.13
N TYR A 83 -12.45 11.56 2.30
CA TYR A 83 -11.15 12.22 2.10
C TYR A 83 -10.49 11.85 0.77
N CYS A 84 -11.30 11.67 -0.27
CA CYS A 84 -10.87 11.24 -1.58
C CYS A 84 -9.94 12.28 -2.21
N ASN A 85 -8.76 11.84 -2.64
CA ASN A 85 -7.86 12.64 -3.44
C ASN A 85 -8.47 12.84 -4.85
N SER A 86 -8.40 14.06 -5.39
CA SER A 86 -9.00 14.40 -6.69
C SER A 86 -8.41 13.65 -7.89
N ASP A 87 -7.19 13.13 -7.75
CA ASP A 87 -6.46 12.44 -8.80
C ASP A 87 -6.76 10.93 -8.80
N ALA A 88 -7.49 10.43 -7.80
CA ALA A 88 -7.89 9.04 -7.73
C ALA A 88 -8.93 8.71 -8.81
N THR A 89 -8.59 7.75 -9.68
CA THR A 89 -9.44 7.38 -10.82
C THR A 89 -9.29 5.91 -11.15
N SER A 90 -10.18 5.39 -11.99
CA SER A 90 -10.07 4.02 -12.52
C SER A 90 -8.91 3.92 -13.53
N PRO A 91 -8.24 2.75 -13.63
CA PRO A 91 -8.52 1.52 -12.89
C PRO A 91 -8.07 1.56 -11.42
N VAL A 92 -8.66 0.68 -10.61
CA VAL A 92 -8.24 0.48 -9.21
C VAL A 92 -6.96 -0.39 -9.17
N PRO A 93 -6.13 -0.27 -8.13
CA PRO A 93 -4.85 -0.96 -8.09
C PRO A 93 -4.98 -2.48 -7.92
N ASN A 94 -4.02 -3.18 -8.52
CA ASN A 94 -3.64 -4.54 -8.17
C ASN A 94 -2.36 -4.52 -7.34
N ILE A 95 -2.36 -5.29 -6.26
CA ILE A 95 -1.23 -5.39 -5.33
C ILE A 95 -0.58 -6.76 -5.45
N THR A 96 0.76 -6.77 -5.46
CA THR A 96 1.58 -8.00 -5.47
C THR A 96 2.57 -8.00 -4.32
N LYS A 97 2.68 -9.12 -3.61
CA LYS A 97 3.74 -9.31 -2.61
C LYS A 97 5.09 -9.39 -3.32
N LYS A 98 6.05 -8.57 -2.87
CA LYS A 98 7.45 -8.61 -3.30
C LYS A 98 8.27 -9.18 -2.15
N PHE A 99 8.87 -10.34 -2.38
CA PHE A 99 9.88 -10.88 -1.47
C PHE A 99 11.24 -10.38 -1.95
N CYS A 100 11.98 -9.71 -1.08
CA CYS A 100 13.41 -9.49 -1.31
C CYS A 100 14.08 -10.86 -1.32
N LYS A 101 14.52 -11.34 -2.49
CA LYS A 101 15.36 -12.53 -2.57
C LYS A 101 16.74 -12.18 -2.02
N CYS A 102 17.20 -12.93 -1.03
CA CYS A 102 18.63 -12.95 -0.69
C CYS A 102 19.37 -13.62 -1.86
N CYS A 103 20.34 -12.91 -2.45
CA CYS A 103 21.30 -13.47 -3.40
C CYS A 103 22.47 -14.09 -2.63
#